data_AF-A0A014P3W9-F1
#
_entry.id   AF-A0A014P3W9-F1
#
_cell.length_a   1.000
_cell.length_b   1.000
_cell.length_c   1.000
_cell.angle_alpha   90.00
_cell.angle_beta   90.00
_cell.angle_gamma   90.00
#
_symmetry.space_group_name_H-M   'P 1'
#
loop_
_entity.id
_entity.type
_entity.pdbx_description
1 polymer ?
#
loop_
_entity_poly.entity_id
_entity_poly.type
_entity_poly.pdbx_seq_one_letter_code
_entity_poly.pdbx_strand_id
1 'polypeptide(L)' 'MTHNRLVAIRNVAGDPVPMALYPSRSDREIHNIHDSGNYRSYAGPIYTDARGTCVDWWGWIDGVRFEKANTNCG' A
#
# COMPACT_ATOMS: atom_id res chain seq x y z
N MET A 1 -4.12 17.12 10.08
CA MET A 1 -4.97 15.98 9.64
C MET A 1 -4.16 14.71 9.70
N THR A 2 -4.65 13.65 10.35
CA THR A 2 -3.93 12.36 10.42
C THR A 2 -4.01 11.68 9.06
N HIS A 3 -2.87 11.52 8.38
CA HIS A 3 -2.80 10.80 7.11
C HIS A 3 -2.00 9.52 7.32
N ASN A 4 -2.54 8.40 6.89
CA ASN A 4 -1.79 7.15 6.85
C ASN A 4 -0.99 7.07 5.55
N ARG A 5 0.22 6.51 5.63
CA ARG A 5 1.16 6.38 4.50
C ARG A 5 1.46 4.92 4.23
N LEU A 6 1.18 4.46 3.01
CA LEU A 6 1.53 3.12 2.55
C LEU A 6 2.67 3.18 1.53
N VAL A 7 3.65 2.29 1.70
CA VAL A 7 4.84 2.17 0.84
C VAL A 7 5.22 0.70 0.70
N ALA A 8 5.75 0.30 -0.45
CA ALA A 8 6.37 -1.00 -0.67
C ALA A 8 7.86 -0.77 -0.92
N ILE A 9 8.71 -1.49 -0.18
CA ILE A 9 10.16 -1.41 -0.31
C ILE A 9 10.68 -2.78 -0.70
N ARG A 10 11.34 -2.87 -1.85
CA ARG A 10 12.14 -4.03 -2.26
C ARG A 10 13.59 -3.74 -1.88
N ASN A 11 14.15 -4.53 -0.97
CA ASN A 11 15.49 -4.32 -0.40
C ASN A 11 16.66 -4.62 -1.36
N VAL A 12 16.37 -5.03 -2.59
CA VAL A 12 17.35 -5.29 -3.64
C VAL A 12 17.02 -4.41 -4.84
N ALA A 13 17.96 -3.56 -5.23
CA ALA A 13 17.85 -2.75 -6.43
C ALA A 13 18.39 -3.55 -7.63
N GLY A 14 17.50 -3.84 -8.59
CA GLY A 14 17.84 -4.50 -9.85
C GLY A 14 17.01 -3.93 -10.99
N ASP A 15 16.68 -4.77 -11.97
CA ASP A 15 15.73 -4.39 -13.02
C ASP A 15 14.35 -4.06 -12.42
N PRO A 16 13.59 -3.15 -13.06
CA PRO A 16 12.23 -2.85 -12.66
C PRO A 16 11.38 -4.13 -12.66
N VAL A 17 10.67 -4.38 -11.56
CA VAL A 17 9.72 -5.51 -11.44
C VAL A 17 8.31 -4.97 -11.19
N PRO A 18 7.26 -5.74 -11.54
CA PRO A 18 5.89 -5.34 -11.23
C PRO A 18 5.71 -5.21 -9.72
N MET A 19 5.25 -4.05 -9.26
CA MET A 19 4.83 -3.83 -7.88
C MET A 19 3.48 -3.14 -7.87
N ALA A 20 2.66 -3.45 -6.86
CA ALA A 20 1.44 -2.72 -6.62
C ALA A 20 1.07 -2.64 -5.14
N LEU A 21 0.29 -1.61 -4.79
CA LEU A 21 -0.13 -1.25 -3.45
C LEU A 21 -1.56 -0.75 -3.47
N TYR A 22 -2.37 -1.27 -2.55
CA TYR A 22 -3.79 -0.94 -2.40
C TYR A 22 -4.09 -0.70 -0.92
N PRO A 23 -4.20 0.56 -0.47
CA PRO A 23 -4.74 0.87 0.84
C PRO A 23 -6.28 0.89 0.81
N SER A 24 -6.88 0.52 1.93
CA SER A 24 -8.31 0.62 2.17
C SER A 24 -8.57 1.01 3.63
N ARG A 25 -9.75 1.55 3.92
CA ARG A 25 -10.22 1.61 5.32
C ARG A 25 -10.76 0.24 5.71
N SER A 26 -10.60 -0.16 6.97
CA SER A 26 -11.12 -1.43 7.45
C SER A 26 -12.65 -1.45 7.57
N ASP A 27 -13.28 -0.27 7.63
CA ASP A 27 -14.74 -0.11 7.65
C ASP A 27 -15.37 0.03 6.25
N ARG A 28 -14.55 0.26 5.23
CA ARG A 28 -15.01 0.55 3.88
C ARG A 28 -13.91 0.29 2.85
N GLU A 29 -14.24 -0.50 1.85
CA GLU A 29 -13.35 -0.72 0.72
C GLU A 29 -13.13 0.56 -0.11
N ILE A 30 -11.86 0.84 -0.42
CA ILE A 30 -11.45 1.95 -1.30
C ILE A 30 -10.72 1.36 -2.52
N HIS A 31 -11.37 1.37 -3.68
CA HIS A 31 -10.81 0.77 -4.90
C HIS A 31 -10.03 1.74 -5.79
N ASN A 32 -10.23 3.05 -5.61
CA ASN A 32 -9.70 4.07 -6.53
C ASN A 32 -8.33 4.62 -6.12
N ILE A 33 -7.81 4.24 -4.95
CA ILE A 33 -6.51 4.69 -4.47
C ILE A 33 -5.56 3.50 -4.53
N HIS A 34 -4.60 3.53 -5.45
CA HIS A 34 -3.57 2.51 -5.58
C HIS A 34 -2.34 3.09 -6.30
N ASP A 35 -1.22 2.39 -6.18
CA ASP A 35 -0.02 2.62 -6.98
C ASP A 35 0.40 1.30 -7.59
N SER A 36 0.61 1.25 -8.91
CA SER A 36 1.02 0.04 -9.62
C SER A 36 1.89 0.37 -10.83
N GLY A 37 2.87 -0.47 -11.11
CA GLY A 37 3.82 -0.26 -12.19
C GLY A 37 5.08 -1.09 -12.05
N ASN A 38 6.05 -0.86 -12.95
CA ASN A 38 7.36 -1.48 -12.86
C ASN A 38 8.32 -0.58 -12.09
N TYR A 39 8.72 -1.03 -10.91
CA TYR A 39 9.53 -0.26 -9.97
C TYR A 39 10.84 -0.98 -9.66
N ARG A 40 11.91 -0.20 -9.44
CA ARG A 40 13.22 -0.75 -9.07
C ARG A 40 13.26 -1.19 -7.60
N SER A 41 12.77 -0.33 -6.71
CA SER A 41 12.91 -0.51 -5.26
C SER A 41 11.75 0.04 -4.43
N TYR A 42 10.93 0.95 -4.97
CA TYR A 42 9.96 1.72 -4.18
C TYR A 42 8.67 2.00 -4.96
N ALA A 43 7.52 1.69 -4.36
CA ALA A 43 6.19 2.13 -4.81
C ALA A 43 5.50 2.90 -3.67
N GLY A 44 4.70 3.91 -4.03
CA GLY A 44 4.13 4.91 -3.14
C GLY A 44 4.98 6.19 -3.02
N PRO A 45 4.72 7.05 -2.02
CA PRO A 45 3.76 6.87 -0.94
C PRO A 45 2.31 7.11 -1.40
N ILE A 46 1.42 6.23 -0.94
CA ILE A 46 -0.02 6.43 -1.07
C ILE A 46 -0.58 6.96 0.25
N TYR A 47 -1.47 7.95 0.15
CA TYR A 47 -2.15 8.55 1.28
C TYR A 47 -3.63 8.15 1.31
N THR A 48 -4.09 7.76 2.49
CA THR A 48 -5.51 7.48 2.76
C THR A 48 -5.94 8.21 4.01
N ASP A 49 -7.13 8.83 3.95
CA ASP A 49 -7.82 9.36 5.13
C ASP A 49 -8.59 8.24 5.85
N ALA A 50 -8.15 7.95 7.06
CA ALA A 50 -8.67 6.85 7.88
C ALA A 50 -8.96 7.30 9.32
N ARG A 51 -9.25 8.59 9.53
CA ARG A 51 -9.58 9.11 10.86
C ARG A 51 -10.72 8.32 11.51
N GLY A 52 -10.51 7.91 12.76
CA GLY A 52 -11.47 7.13 13.53
C GLY A 52 -11.67 5.70 13.03
N THR A 53 -10.82 5.20 12.13
CA THR A 53 -10.87 3.83 11.63
C THR A 53 -9.46 3.26 11.45
N CYS A 54 -9.38 1.97 11.17
CA CYS A 54 -8.12 1.30 10.82
C CYS A 54 -7.92 1.29 9.30
N VAL A 55 -6.70 0.97 8.88
CA VAL A 55 -6.31 0.78 7.49
C VAL A 55 -5.99 -0.70 7.25
N ASP A 56 -6.60 -1.22 6.19
CA ASP A 56 -6.23 -2.47 5.54
C ASP A 56 -5.35 -2.14 4.34
N TRP A 57 -4.40 -3.02 4.03
CA TRP A 57 -3.60 -2.86 2.84
C TRP A 57 -3.16 -4.20 2.30
N TRP A 58 -3.00 -4.24 1.00
CA TRP A 58 -2.42 -5.37 0.31
C TRP A 58 -1.66 -4.91 -0.92
N GLY A 59 -0.86 -5.81 -1.48
CA GLY A 59 -0.07 -5.52 -2.66
C GLY A 59 0.74 -6.72 -3.10
N TRP A 60 1.63 -6.49 -4.06
CA TRP A 60 2.57 -7.49 -4.52
C TRP A 60 3.89 -6.87 -4.97
N ILE A 61 4.96 -7.65 -4.89
CA ILE A 61 6.26 -7.37 -5.53
C ILE A 61 6.62 -8.63 -6.31
N ASP A 62 6.76 -8.50 -7.63
CA ASP A 62 7.20 -9.58 -8.51
C ASP A 62 6.39 -10.88 -8.32
N GLY A 63 5.07 -10.75 -8.27
CA GLY A 63 4.14 -11.86 -8.04
C GLY A 63 4.00 -12.33 -6.58
N VAL A 64 4.86 -11.86 -5.66
CA VAL A 64 4.75 -12.19 -4.24
C VAL A 64 3.75 -11.24 -3.56
N ARG A 65 2.60 -11.78 -3.16
CA ARG A 65 1.52 -11.05 -2.48
C ARG A 65 1.84 -10.83 -0.99
N PHE A 66 1.44 -9.67 -0.47
CA PHE A 66 1.46 -9.33 0.95
C PHE A 66 0.21 -8.56 1.33
N GLU A 67 -0.23 -8.69 2.58
CA GLU A 67 -1.39 -7.98 3.10
C GLU A 67 -1.33 -7.85 4.61
N LYS A 68 -2.04 -6.85 5.14
CA LYS A 68 -2.32 -6.72 6.57
C LYS A 68 -3.62 -5.95 6.76
N ALA A 69 -4.44 -6.44 7.67
CA ALA A 69 -5.70 -5.81 8.04
C ALA A 69 -5.64 -5.19 9.44
N ASN A 70 -6.54 -4.25 9.71
CA ASN A 70 -6.75 -3.58 10.99
C ASN A 70 -5.46 -2.97 11.58
N THR A 71 -4.76 -2.16 10.78
CA THR A 71 -3.49 -1.52 11.19
C THR A 71 -3.59 0.00 11.19
N ASN A 72 -2.63 0.69 11.83
CA ASN A 72 -2.52 2.16 11.79
C ASN A 72 -3.83 2.88 12.13
N CYS A 73 -4.49 2.42 13.20
CA CYS A 73 -5.78 2.92 13.66
C CYS A 73 -5.66 4.27 14.37
N GLY A 74 -6.58 5.22 14.12
CA GLY A 74 -6.64 6.53 14.80
C GLY A 74 -7.47 7.58 14.09
#